data_AF-A0A0E0BF60-F1
#
_entry.id   AF-A0A0E0BF60-F1
#
_cell.length_a   1.000
_cell.length_b   1.000
_cell.length_c   1.000
_cell.angle_alpha   90.00
_cell.angle_beta   90.00
_cell.angle_gamma   90.00
#
_symmetry.space_group_name_H-M   'P 1'
#
loop_
_entity.id
_entity.type
_entity.pdbx_description
1 polymer ?
#
loop_
_entity_poly.entity_id
_entity_poly.type
_entity_poly.pdbx_seq_one_letter_code
_entity_poly.pdbx_strand_id
1 'polypeptide(L)'
;MQHKLRKTPEQVVAIAKEMVAYARSLGCPDVEFSPEDAGRSNREFLYHILEEVIKAGATTLNIPDTVGYTLPYEFGKLIADIKANTPGIENAIISTHCQNDLGLATANTLAGAHAGARQLEVTINGIGERAGNASLEEVVMAIKCRRELLGGLYTGINTQHITMSSKMVQEHSGLHVQPHKAIVGANAFAHESGIHQDGMLKYKGTYEIISPDDIGLTRANEFGIVLGKLSGRHAVRSKLVELGYEITDKEFEDFFKRYKEVAEKKKRVTDEDIEALLSDEIFQPKVFWSLADVQATCGTLGLSTATVKLIGPDGEEKIACAVGTGPVDAAYKAVDDIIQIPTVLREYSMTSVTEGIDAIATTRVVVTGDVSDSKHALTGHSFSRAFSGSGAALDIVVSSVRAYLSALNKMSSFVGAIKASSEVSESQRVQTTE
;
A
#
# COMPACT_ATOMS: atom_id res chain seq x y z
N MET A 1 -17.08 -38.56 6.63
CA MET A 1 -17.02 -39.69 7.60
C MET A 1 -16.64 -41.02 6.97
N GLN A 2 -17.42 -41.56 6.02
CA GLN A 2 -17.23 -42.89 5.43
C GLN A 2 -15.83 -43.14 4.86
N HIS A 3 -15.32 -42.24 4.01
CA HIS A 3 -14.05 -42.45 3.30
C HIS A 3 -12.81 -42.00 4.09
N LYS A 4 -12.89 -40.84 4.77
CA LYS A 4 -11.78 -40.26 5.55
C LYS A 4 -11.57 -40.97 6.89
N LEU A 5 -12.63 -41.06 7.70
CA LEU A 5 -12.54 -41.57 9.08
C LEU A 5 -12.86 -43.06 9.19
N ARG A 6 -13.60 -43.62 8.22
CA ARG A 6 -14.11 -45.00 8.24
C ARG A 6 -14.88 -45.32 9.54
N LYS A 7 -15.71 -44.36 9.99
CA LYS A 7 -16.52 -44.44 11.21
C LYS A 7 -18.00 -44.19 10.91
N THR A 8 -18.87 -44.76 11.72
CA THR A 8 -20.31 -44.48 11.70
C THR A 8 -20.62 -43.12 12.35
N PRO A 9 -21.79 -42.52 12.06
CA PRO A 9 -22.22 -41.28 12.72
C PRO A 9 -22.15 -41.35 14.26
N GLU A 10 -22.60 -42.45 14.85
CA GLU A 10 -22.65 -42.64 16.31
C GLU A 10 -21.25 -42.71 16.91
N GLN A 11 -20.30 -43.34 16.22
CA GLN A 11 -18.90 -43.38 16.65
C GLN A 11 -18.28 -41.98 16.61
N VAL A 12 -18.61 -41.16 15.62
CA VAL A 12 -18.11 -39.79 15.52
C VAL A 12 -18.67 -38.92 16.65
N VAL A 13 -19.97 -39.03 16.96
CA VAL A 13 -20.59 -38.34 18.09
C VAL A 13 -19.96 -38.76 19.41
N ALA A 14 -19.76 -40.07 19.63
CA ALA A 14 -19.13 -40.57 20.86
C ALA A 14 -17.73 -39.99 21.08
N ILE A 15 -16.90 -39.97 20.02
CA ILE A 15 -15.55 -39.38 20.07
C ILE A 15 -15.63 -37.88 20.36
N ALA A 16 -16.51 -37.15 19.69
CA ALA A 16 -16.66 -35.71 19.91
C ALA A 16 -17.01 -35.38 21.36
N LYS A 17 -17.99 -36.11 21.93
CA LYS A 17 -18.38 -35.96 23.34
C LYS A 17 -17.23 -36.26 24.31
N GLU A 18 -16.54 -37.37 24.09
CA GLU A 18 -15.41 -37.80 24.95
C GLU A 18 -14.31 -36.74 24.95
N MET A 19 -13.91 -36.25 23.78
CA MET A 19 -12.82 -35.28 23.66
C MET A 19 -13.18 -33.91 24.24
N VAL A 20 -14.43 -33.45 24.06
CA VAL A 20 -14.91 -32.20 24.68
C VAL A 20 -14.97 -32.34 26.20
N ALA A 21 -15.54 -33.42 26.71
CA ALA A 21 -15.61 -33.68 28.15
C ALA A 21 -14.21 -33.81 28.77
N TYR A 22 -13.27 -34.44 28.05
CA TYR A 22 -11.88 -34.52 28.46
C TYR A 22 -11.25 -33.13 28.58
N ALA A 23 -11.39 -32.27 27.56
CA ALA A 23 -10.89 -30.89 27.60
C ALA A 23 -11.47 -30.11 28.80
N ARG A 24 -12.77 -30.26 29.08
CA ARG A 24 -13.40 -29.68 30.27
C ARG A 24 -12.85 -30.24 31.59
N SER A 25 -12.56 -31.54 31.65
CA SER A 25 -11.98 -32.18 32.84
C SER A 25 -10.58 -31.65 33.19
N LEU A 26 -9.84 -31.14 32.19
CA LEU A 26 -8.54 -30.47 32.39
C LEU A 26 -8.68 -29.04 32.95
N GLY A 27 -9.91 -28.56 33.15
CA GLY A 27 -10.19 -27.22 33.64
C GLY A 27 -10.23 -26.15 32.55
N CYS A 28 -10.28 -26.51 31.26
CA CYS A 28 -10.39 -25.55 30.17
C CYS A 28 -11.78 -24.89 30.20
N PRO A 29 -11.87 -23.57 30.45
CA PRO A 29 -13.15 -22.87 30.55
C PRO A 29 -13.76 -22.57 29.18
N ASP A 30 -12.93 -22.52 28.12
CA ASP A 30 -13.32 -22.31 26.74
C ASP A 30 -12.91 -23.52 25.90
N VAL A 31 -13.90 -24.16 25.28
CA VAL A 31 -13.73 -25.35 24.45
C VAL A 31 -14.51 -25.14 23.15
N GLU A 32 -13.78 -25.02 22.06
CA GLU A 32 -14.33 -24.93 20.72
C GLU A 32 -14.45 -26.31 20.07
N PHE A 33 -15.59 -26.57 19.45
CA PHE A 33 -15.80 -27.74 18.60
C PHE A 33 -16.17 -27.32 17.18
N SER A 34 -15.51 -27.93 16.19
CA SER A 34 -15.76 -27.67 14.77
C SER A 34 -16.18 -28.95 14.04
N PRO A 35 -17.44 -29.08 13.57
CA PRO A 35 -17.80 -30.10 12.60
C PRO A 35 -17.20 -29.76 11.23
N GLU A 36 -16.00 -30.28 10.94
CA GLU A 36 -15.34 -30.15 9.63
C GLU A 36 -16.32 -30.47 8.48
N ASP A 37 -16.31 -29.62 7.45
CA ASP A 37 -17.19 -29.73 6.27
C ASP A 37 -18.70 -29.60 6.59
N ALA A 38 -19.04 -28.75 7.59
CA ALA A 38 -20.41 -28.49 8.02
C ALA A 38 -21.32 -28.04 6.86
N GLY A 39 -20.80 -27.22 5.94
CA GLY A 39 -21.54 -26.70 4.79
C GLY A 39 -22.14 -27.79 3.88
N ARG A 40 -21.60 -29.01 3.89
CA ARG A 40 -22.06 -30.15 3.07
C ARG A 40 -22.57 -31.32 3.90
N SER A 41 -22.64 -31.17 5.21
CA SER A 41 -23.09 -32.21 6.13
C SER A 41 -24.61 -32.36 6.14
N ASN A 42 -25.10 -33.56 6.47
CA ASN A 42 -26.54 -33.75 6.72
C ASN A 42 -26.98 -32.90 7.93
N ARG A 43 -28.05 -32.13 7.75
CA ARG A 43 -28.50 -31.13 8.73
C ARG A 43 -28.93 -31.73 10.07
N GLU A 44 -29.71 -32.80 10.04
CA GLU A 44 -30.19 -33.47 11.26
C GLU A 44 -29.02 -34.04 12.06
N PHE A 45 -28.05 -34.66 11.38
CA PHE A 45 -26.83 -35.13 12.02
C PHE A 45 -26.01 -33.98 12.61
N LEU A 46 -25.93 -32.85 11.90
CA LEU A 46 -25.22 -31.67 12.37
C LEU A 46 -25.84 -31.10 13.65
N TYR A 47 -27.17 -30.95 13.71
CA TYR A 47 -27.84 -30.48 14.94
C TYR A 47 -27.61 -31.45 16.10
N HIS A 48 -27.71 -32.76 15.84
CA HIS A 48 -27.49 -33.78 16.84
C HIS A 48 -26.06 -33.74 17.43
N ILE A 49 -25.03 -33.72 16.59
CA ILE A 49 -23.65 -33.69 17.11
C ILE A 49 -23.35 -32.40 17.86
N LEU A 50 -23.88 -31.25 17.41
CA LEU A 50 -23.72 -29.97 18.08
C LEU A 50 -24.38 -29.96 19.46
N GLU A 51 -25.61 -30.47 19.58
CA GLU A 51 -26.30 -30.65 20.86
C GLU A 51 -25.46 -31.51 21.82
N GLU A 52 -24.93 -32.62 21.34
CA GLU A 52 -24.18 -33.55 22.18
C GLU A 52 -22.84 -32.98 22.67
N VAL A 53 -22.15 -32.18 21.86
CA VAL A 53 -20.92 -31.50 22.32
C VAL A 53 -21.22 -30.35 23.27
N ILE A 54 -22.35 -29.64 23.11
CA ILE A 54 -22.80 -28.64 24.10
C ILE A 54 -23.02 -29.32 25.45
N LYS A 55 -23.74 -30.45 25.49
CA LYS A 55 -23.94 -31.24 26.72
C LYS A 55 -22.63 -31.71 27.35
N ALA A 56 -21.62 -31.99 26.53
CA ALA A 56 -20.28 -32.37 26.98
C ALA A 56 -19.45 -31.16 27.47
N GLY A 57 -19.90 -29.93 27.21
CA GLY A 57 -19.34 -28.69 27.72
C GLY A 57 -18.61 -27.81 26.70
N ALA A 58 -18.85 -28.00 25.39
CA ALA A 58 -18.39 -27.05 24.38
C ALA A 58 -19.05 -25.68 24.59
N THR A 59 -18.23 -24.62 24.57
CA THR A 59 -18.66 -23.22 24.75
C THR A 59 -18.72 -22.47 23.43
N THR A 60 -18.02 -22.95 22.41
CA THR A 60 -18.00 -22.36 21.07
C THR A 60 -18.21 -23.45 20.03
N LEU A 61 -19.11 -23.19 19.08
CA LEU A 61 -19.42 -24.08 17.96
C LEU A 61 -18.99 -23.40 16.67
N ASN A 62 -17.84 -23.81 16.13
CA ASN A 62 -17.29 -23.24 14.92
C ASN A 62 -17.80 -23.98 13.69
N ILE A 63 -18.55 -23.28 12.84
CA ILE A 63 -19.20 -23.84 11.67
C ILE A 63 -18.38 -23.49 10.42
N PRO A 64 -17.60 -24.44 9.87
CA PRO A 64 -16.75 -24.15 8.74
C PRO A 64 -17.42 -24.37 7.37
N ASP A 65 -17.17 -23.45 6.43
CA ASP A 65 -17.24 -23.73 4.99
C ASP A 65 -15.87 -24.19 4.52
N THR A 66 -15.49 -25.42 4.90
CA THR A 66 -14.13 -25.96 4.77
C THR A 66 -13.57 -25.95 3.35
N VAL A 67 -14.45 -26.09 2.36
CA VAL A 67 -14.07 -26.15 0.93
C VAL A 67 -14.45 -24.88 0.17
N GLY A 68 -14.93 -23.85 0.86
CA GLY A 68 -15.29 -22.56 0.26
C GLY A 68 -16.33 -22.65 -0.85
N TYR A 69 -17.31 -23.55 -0.72
CA TYR A 69 -18.27 -23.91 -1.77
C TYR A 69 -19.63 -23.22 -1.62
N THR A 70 -20.01 -22.85 -0.39
CA THR A 70 -21.36 -22.37 -0.11
C THR A 70 -21.59 -20.96 -0.65
N LEU A 71 -22.82 -20.65 -1.07
CA LEU A 71 -23.21 -19.27 -1.38
C LEU A 71 -23.62 -18.52 -0.10
N PRO A 72 -23.54 -17.17 -0.07
CA PRO A 72 -23.80 -16.41 1.16
C PRO A 72 -25.19 -16.64 1.76
N TYR A 73 -26.23 -16.77 0.94
CA TYR A 73 -27.58 -17.04 1.42
C TYR A 73 -27.73 -18.48 1.95
N GLU A 74 -27.00 -19.45 1.39
CA GLU A 74 -26.99 -20.83 1.86
C GLU A 74 -26.27 -20.93 3.21
N PHE A 75 -25.12 -20.27 3.34
CA PHE A 75 -24.33 -20.26 4.56
C PHE A 75 -25.05 -19.50 5.69
N GLY A 76 -25.59 -18.31 5.39
CA GLY A 76 -26.42 -17.57 6.34
C GLY A 76 -27.64 -18.37 6.80
N LYS A 77 -28.31 -19.07 5.87
CA LYS A 77 -29.41 -19.98 6.22
C LYS A 77 -28.95 -21.15 7.08
N LEU A 78 -27.79 -21.74 6.81
CA LEU A 78 -27.23 -22.81 7.64
C LEU A 78 -27.04 -22.35 9.09
N ILE A 79 -26.44 -21.18 9.30
CA ILE A 79 -26.25 -20.60 10.64
C ILE A 79 -27.59 -20.34 11.33
N ALA A 80 -28.56 -19.76 10.63
CA ALA A 80 -29.90 -19.52 11.17
C ALA A 80 -30.62 -20.84 11.53
N ASP A 81 -30.50 -21.86 10.69
CA ASP A 81 -31.11 -23.17 10.90
C ASP A 81 -30.42 -23.90 12.08
N ILE A 82 -29.09 -23.83 12.23
CA ILE A 82 -28.38 -24.36 13.42
C ILE A 82 -28.90 -23.69 14.69
N LYS A 83 -29.01 -22.36 14.67
CA LYS A 83 -29.53 -21.59 15.81
C LYS A 83 -30.97 -21.92 16.17
N ALA A 84 -31.81 -22.26 15.19
CA ALA A 84 -33.21 -22.59 15.41
C ALA A 84 -33.43 -24.04 15.87
N ASN A 85 -32.58 -24.97 15.46
CA ASN A 85 -32.86 -26.42 15.59
C ASN A 85 -31.91 -27.17 16.51
N THR A 86 -30.85 -26.55 17.04
CA THR A 86 -29.90 -27.21 17.96
C THR A 86 -30.29 -26.96 19.42
N PRO A 87 -30.71 -27.99 20.19
CA PRO A 87 -31.01 -27.80 21.61
C PRO A 87 -29.77 -27.38 22.41
N GLY A 88 -29.95 -26.44 23.34
CA GLY A 88 -28.89 -25.91 24.19
C GLY A 88 -28.00 -24.85 23.53
N ILE A 89 -28.29 -24.45 22.29
CA ILE A 89 -27.50 -23.49 21.51
C ILE A 89 -27.32 -22.14 22.19
N GLU A 90 -28.25 -21.73 23.06
CA GLU A 90 -28.15 -20.52 23.86
C GLU A 90 -26.97 -20.53 24.86
N ASN A 91 -26.42 -21.71 25.16
CA ASN A 91 -25.28 -21.90 26.05
C ASN A 91 -23.93 -21.88 25.32
N ALA A 92 -23.92 -21.69 24.00
CA ALA A 92 -22.70 -21.68 23.19
C ALA A 92 -22.66 -20.50 22.20
N ILE A 93 -21.45 -20.04 21.90
CA ILE A 93 -21.20 -19.03 20.86
C ILE A 93 -21.12 -19.75 19.51
N ILE A 94 -21.89 -19.30 18.53
CA ILE A 94 -21.71 -19.75 17.15
C ILE A 94 -20.53 -18.98 16.53
N SER A 95 -19.49 -19.72 16.13
CA SER A 95 -18.36 -19.24 15.33
C SER A 95 -18.55 -19.62 13.86
N THR A 96 -17.97 -18.84 12.93
CA THR A 96 -17.92 -19.15 11.50
C THR A 96 -16.49 -19.16 10.99
N HIS A 97 -16.16 -20.12 10.14
CA HIS A 97 -14.85 -20.25 9.50
C HIS A 97 -15.01 -20.51 8.00
N CYS A 98 -14.82 -19.49 7.17
CA CYS A 98 -15.08 -19.61 5.73
C CYS A 98 -13.78 -19.62 4.91
N GLN A 99 -13.60 -20.67 4.10
CA GLN A 99 -12.54 -20.74 3.09
C GLN A 99 -12.97 -20.10 1.78
N ASN A 100 -12.00 -19.74 0.94
CA ASN A 100 -12.20 -18.80 -0.17
C ASN A 100 -12.10 -19.42 -1.58
N ASP A 101 -12.31 -20.73 -1.71
CA ASP A 101 -12.14 -21.45 -2.98
C ASP A 101 -13.00 -20.89 -4.14
N LEU A 102 -14.21 -20.37 -3.85
CA LEU A 102 -15.05 -19.67 -4.84
C LEU A 102 -14.98 -18.13 -4.76
N GLY A 103 -14.08 -17.57 -3.95
CA GLY A 103 -13.96 -16.11 -3.76
C GLY A 103 -15.06 -15.49 -2.89
N LEU A 104 -15.78 -16.30 -2.09
CA LEU A 104 -16.96 -15.87 -1.33
C LEU A 104 -16.75 -15.86 0.19
N ALA A 105 -15.54 -16.10 0.70
CA ALA A 105 -15.31 -16.28 2.14
C ALA A 105 -15.75 -15.08 2.99
N THR A 106 -15.40 -13.86 2.58
CA THR A 106 -15.80 -12.62 3.25
C THR A 106 -17.33 -12.46 3.26
N ALA A 107 -17.99 -12.73 2.13
CA ALA A 107 -19.44 -12.62 2.01
C ALA A 107 -20.17 -13.67 2.87
N ASN A 108 -19.68 -14.91 2.89
CA ASN A 108 -20.22 -15.99 3.72
C ASN A 108 -20.05 -15.68 5.21
N THR A 109 -18.87 -15.17 5.61
CA THR A 109 -18.60 -14.75 6.99
C THR A 109 -19.56 -13.66 7.45
N LEU A 110 -19.78 -12.62 6.63
CA LEU A 110 -20.73 -11.55 6.93
C LEU A 110 -22.19 -12.06 6.98
N ALA A 111 -22.56 -12.98 6.10
CA ALA A 111 -23.88 -13.61 6.10
C ALA A 111 -24.10 -14.43 7.39
N GLY A 112 -23.09 -15.18 7.84
CA GLY A 112 -23.14 -15.92 9.11
C GLY A 112 -23.23 -14.99 10.32
N ALA A 113 -22.48 -13.89 10.34
CA ALA A 113 -22.56 -12.86 11.38
C ALA A 113 -23.98 -12.27 11.47
N HIS A 114 -24.55 -11.92 10.31
CA HIS A 114 -25.91 -11.39 10.21
C HIS A 114 -26.97 -12.41 10.67
N ALA A 115 -26.76 -13.70 10.36
CA ALA A 115 -27.65 -14.79 10.78
C ALA A 115 -27.56 -15.14 12.27
N GLY A 116 -26.56 -14.62 12.99
CA GLY A 116 -26.48 -14.75 14.45
C GLY A 116 -25.16 -15.25 15.00
N ALA A 117 -24.15 -15.55 14.16
CA ALA A 117 -22.82 -15.87 14.64
C ALA A 117 -22.19 -14.69 15.39
N ARG A 118 -21.42 -14.97 16.43
CA ARG A 118 -20.80 -13.94 17.31
C ARG A 118 -19.30 -14.09 17.47
N GLN A 119 -18.71 -15.13 16.88
CA GLN A 119 -17.28 -15.26 16.63
C GLN A 119 -17.07 -15.45 15.12
N LEU A 120 -16.09 -14.78 14.54
CA LEU A 120 -15.78 -14.86 13.11
C LEU A 120 -14.28 -15.15 12.98
N GLU A 121 -13.94 -16.33 12.46
CA GLU A 121 -12.56 -16.70 12.20
C GLU A 121 -12.10 -16.15 10.86
N VAL A 122 -11.08 -15.31 10.93
CA VAL A 122 -10.54 -14.55 9.80
C VAL A 122 -9.02 -14.50 9.90
N THR A 123 -8.36 -14.21 8.78
CA THR A 123 -6.91 -14.06 8.75
C THR A 123 -6.50 -12.76 8.06
N ILE A 124 -5.37 -12.18 8.49
CA ILE A 124 -4.78 -11.00 7.86
C ILE A 124 -4.42 -11.36 6.41
N ASN A 125 -4.77 -10.49 5.46
CA ASN A 125 -4.56 -10.69 4.02
C ASN A 125 -5.34 -11.88 3.42
N GLY A 126 -6.18 -12.57 4.21
CA GLY A 126 -6.86 -13.80 3.81
C GLY A 126 -5.93 -15.02 3.71
N ILE A 127 -4.75 -15.00 4.33
CA ILE A 127 -3.82 -16.14 4.31
C ILE A 127 -4.49 -17.42 4.87
N GLY A 128 -4.26 -18.56 4.21
CA GLY A 128 -4.87 -19.83 4.61
C GLY A 128 -4.51 -20.95 3.64
N GLU A 129 -5.16 -22.10 3.79
CA GLU A 129 -5.00 -23.20 2.83
C GLU A 129 -5.58 -22.82 1.46
N ARG A 130 -4.97 -23.31 0.37
CA ARG A 130 -5.46 -23.14 -1.00
C ARG A 130 -5.71 -21.68 -1.38
N ALA A 131 -6.98 -21.27 -1.53
CA ALA A 131 -7.40 -19.91 -1.87
C ALA A 131 -7.49 -18.97 -0.64
N GLY A 132 -7.23 -19.50 0.56
CA GLY A 132 -7.18 -18.74 1.79
C GLY A 132 -8.49 -18.70 2.57
N ASN A 133 -8.47 -17.97 3.67
CA ASN A 133 -9.62 -17.76 4.56
C ASN A 133 -10.28 -16.40 4.29
N ALA A 134 -11.43 -16.17 4.94
CA ALA A 134 -12.01 -14.85 5.03
C ALA A 134 -11.00 -13.83 5.57
N SER A 135 -10.91 -12.69 4.88
CA SER A 135 -9.90 -11.68 5.15
C SER A 135 -10.35 -10.77 6.30
N LEU A 136 -9.50 -10.61 7.32
CA LEU A 136 -9.79 -9.82 8.51
C LEU A 136 -10.10 -8.37 8.14
N GLU A 137 -9.25 -7.74 7.34
CA GLU A 137 -9.42 -6.34 6.96
C GLU A 137 -10.71 -6.09 6.18
N GLU A 138 -11.14 -7.05 5.35
CA GLU A 138 -12.38 -6.93 4.59
C GLU A 138 -13.61 -7.08 5.49
N VAL A 139 -13.65 -8.10 6.35
CA VAL A 139 -14.77 -8.36 7.26
C VAL A 139 -14.93 -7.22 8.27
N VAL A 140 -13.82 -6.77 8.86
CA VAL A 140 -13.83 -5.69 9.86
C VAL A 140 -14.29 -4.37 9.24
N MET A 141 -13.75 -4.00 8.08
CA MET A 141 -14.15 -2.76 7.41
C MET A 141 -15.58 -2.81 6.89
N ALA A 142 -16.06 -3.96 6.42
CA ALA A 142 -17.46 -4.12 6.05
C ALA A 142 -18.40 -3.91 7.24
N ILE A 143 -18.08 -4.50 8.41
CA ILE A 143 -18.86 -4.29 9.65
C ILE A 143 -18.83 -2.81 10.07
N LYS A 144 -17.64 -2.18 10.06
CA LYS A 144 -17.48 -0.75 10.41
C LYS A 144 -18.31 0.15 9.48
N CYS A 145 -18.26 -0.06 8.17
CA CYS A 145 -18.93 0.78 7.18
C CYS A 145 -20.44 0.52 7.06
N ARG A 146 -20.91 -0.69 7.39
CA ARG A 146 -22.31 -1.12 7.14
C ARG A 146 -23.02 -1.58 8.41
N ARG A 147 -22.54 -1.16 9.59
CA ARG A 147 -23.06 -1.49 10.92
C ARG A 147 -24.58 -1.55 11.00
N GLU A 148 -25.26 -0.49 10.58
CA GLU A 148 -26.73 -0.39 10.68
C GLU A 148 -27.46 -1.49 9.88
N LEU A 149 -26.97 -1.78 8.67
CA LEU A 149 -27.55 -2.84 7.82
C LEU A 149 -27.21 -4.25 8.33
N LEU A 150 -26.12 -4.36 9.07
CA LEU A 150 -25.71 -5.60 9.72
C LEU A 150 -26.32 -5.75 11.12
N GLY A 151 -27.39 -5.03 11.45
CA GLY A 151 -28.11 -5.18 12.71
C GLY A 151 -27.35 -4.62 13.92
N GLY A 152 -26.53 -3.59 13.70
CA GLY A 152 -25.78 -2.91 14.75
C GLY A 152 -24.48 -3.61 15.16
N LEU A 153 -24.06 -4.65 14.43
CA LEU A 153 -22.81 -5.37 14.68
C LEU A 153 -21.60 -4.43 14.74
N TYR A 154 -20.67 -4.73 15.62
CA TYR A 154 -19.43 -3.98 15.80
C TYR A 154 -18.29 -4.93 16.15
N THR A 155 -17.06 -4.46 15.97
CA THR A 155 -15.85 -5.15 16.45
C THR A 155 -15.07 -4.21 17.36
N GLY A 156 -14.25 -4.77 18.26
CA GLY A 156 -13.31 -4.01 19.09
C GLY A 156 -11.95 -3.77 18.42
N ILE A 157 -11.84 -4.04 17.12
CA ILE A 157 -10.56 -4.00 16.40
C ILE A 157 -10.21 -2.55 16.07
N ASN A 158 -8.99 -2.15 16.44
CA ASN A 158 -8.45 -0.86 16.03
C ASN A 158 -7.99 -0.93 14.57
N THR A 159 -8.80 -0.36 13.67
CA THR A 159 -8.57 -0.44 12.22
C THR A 159 -7.29 0.28 11.78
N GLN A 160 -6.79 1.24 12.57
CA GLN A 160 -5.52 1.96 12.31
C GLN A 160 -4.28 1.06 12.25
N HIS A 161 -4.37 -0.19 12.71
CA HIS A 161 -3.26 -1.14 12.65
C HIS A 161 -3.33 -2.09 11.45
N ILE A 162 -4.38 -2.03 10.63
CA ILE A 162 -4.59 -2.96 9.51
C ILE A 162 -3.40 -2.93 8.53
N THR A 163 -2.96 -1.75 8.09
CA THR A 163 -1.85 -1.63 7.13
C THR A 163 -0.55 -2.19 7.69
N MET A 164 -0.24 -1.88 8.96
CA MET A 164 0.96 -2.39 9.64
C MET A 164 0.91 -3.92 9.78
N SER A 165 -0.23 -4.47 10.23
CA SER A 165 -0.40 -5.92 10.38
C SER A 165 -0.32 -6.63 9.03
N SER A 166 -0.90 -6.06 7.98
CA SER A 166 -0.78 -6.59 6.61
C SER A 166 0.67 -6.67 6.17
N LYS A 167 1.45 -5.60 6.37
CA LYS A 167 2.88 -5.55 6.03
C LYS A 167 3.69 -6.56 6.83
N MET A 168 3.46 -6.64 8.14
CA MET A 168 4.12 -7.61 9.02
C MET A 168 3.90 -9.05 8.55
N VAL A 169 2.67 -9.41 8.17
CA VAL A 169 2.37 -10.75 7.66
C VAL A 169 3.07 -11.01 6.33
N GLN A 170 3.11 -10.04 5.41
CA GLN A 170 3.86 -10.19 4.14
C GLN A 170 5.35 -10.43 4.39
N GLU A 171 5.96 -9.67 5.32
CA GLU A 171 7.39 -9.79 5.65
C GLU A 171 7.74 -11.15 6.29
N HIS A 172 6.91 -11.64 7.20
CA HIS A 172 7.20 -12.89 7.93
C HIS A 172 6.81 -14.15 7.15
N SER A 173 5.78 -14.07 6.30
CA SER A 173 5.34 -15.21 5.48
C SER A 173 6.02 -15.29 4.12
N GLY A 174 6.57 -14.17 3.62
CA GLY A 174 7.06 -14.04 2.24
C GLY A 174 5.94 -13.97 1.20
N LEU A 175 4.67 -13.97 1.60
CA LEU A 175 3.52 -13.90 0.69
C LEU A 175 3.10 -12.44 0.50
N HIS A 176 3.38 -11.88 -0.67
CA HIS A 176 2.97 -10.53 -1.02
C HIS A 176 1.47 -10.43 -1.34
N VAL A 177 0.85 -9.31 -0.97
CA VAL A 177 -0.56 -9.05 -1.36
C VAL A 177 -0.63 -8.60 -2.82
N GLN A 178 -1.66 -9.06 -3.52
CA GLN A 178 -1.92 -8.58 -4.88
C GLN A 178 -2.27 -7.07 -4.88
N PRO A 179 -1.89 -6.29 -5.90
CA PRO A 179 -2.12 -4.84 -5.92
C PRO A 179 -3.60 -4.44 -5.78
N HIS A 180 -4.53 -5.28 -6.25
CA HIS A 180 -5.97 -5.02 -6.22
C HIS A 180 -6.68 -5.70 -5.05
N LYS A 181 -5.95 -6.19 -4.03
CA LYS A 181 -6.55 -6.76 -2.82
C LYS A 181 -7.41 -5.68 -2.16
N ALA A 182 -8.63 -6.04 -1.79
CA ALA A 182 -9.51 -5.09 -1.11
C ALA A 182 -8.86 -4.61 0.19
N ILE A 183 -9.08 -3.32 0.50
CA ILE A 183 -8.57 -2.61 1.68
C ILE A 183 -7.04 -2.40 1.69
N VAL A 184 -6.22 -3.44 1.53
CA VAL A 184 -4.76 -3.37 1.75
C VAL A 184 -3.92 -3.42 0.47
N GLY A 185 -4.55 -3.60 -0.70
CA GLY A 185 -3.84 -3.58 -1.98
C GLY A 185 -3.30 -2.20 -2.33
N ALA A 186 -2.14 -2.15 -2.98
CA ALA A 186 -1.49 -0.90 -3.39
C ALA A 186 -2.40 0.01 -4.27
N ASN A 187 -3.36 -0.58 -5.00
CA ASN A 187 -4.31 0.14 -5.84
C ASN A 187 -5.66 0.40 -5.16
N ALA A 188 -5.89 -0.06 -3.93
CA ALA A 188 -7.21 -0.02 -3.27
C ALA A 188 -7.75 1.41 -3.05
N PHE A 189 -6.86 2.40 -2.96
CA PHE A 189 -7.20 3.82 -2.79
C PHE A 189 -6.62 4.71 -3.90
N ALA A 190 -6.31 4.12 -5.06
CA ALA A 190 -5.78 4.83 -6.21
C ALA A 190 -6.90 5.19 -7.18
N HIS A 191 -6.93 6.44 -7.67
CA HIS A 191 -7.92 6.92 -8.64
C HIS A 191 -7.23 7.36 -9.93
N GLU A 192 -7.58 6.72 -11.06
CA GLU A 192 -6.96 7.00 -12.38
C GLU A 192 -7.83 7.92 -13.26
N SER A 193 -9.16 7.79 -13.13
CA SER A 193 -10.13 8.51 -13.96
C SER A 193 -10.15 10.00 -13.62
N GLY A 194 -10.00 10.86 -14.62
CA GLY A 194 -10.00 12.31 -14.46
C GLY A 194 -11.28 12.87 -13.86
N ILE A 195 -12.43 12.26 -14.17
CA ILE A 195 -13.71 12.63 -13.56
C ILE A 195 -13.81 12.17 -12.10
N HIS A 196 -13.17 11.04 -11.74
CA HIS A 196 -13.12 10.60 -10.35
C HIS A 196 -12.18 11.48 -9.52
N GLN A 197 -11.05 11.87 -10.11
CA GLN A 197 -10.09 12.80 -9.50
C GLN A 197 -10.72 14.17 -9.25
N ASP A 198 -11.44 14.73 -10.24
CA ASP A 198 -12.18 15.99 -10.07
C ASP A 198 -13.24 15.90 -8.96
N GLY A 199 -14.00 14.80 -8.90
CA GLY A 199 -14.97 14.57 -7.83
C GLY A 199 -14.32 14.43 -6.45
N MET A 200 -13.18 13.75 -6.36
CA MET A 200 -12.39 13.60 -5.14
C MET A 200 -11.84 14.94 -4.63
N LEU A 201 -11.37 15.81 -5.53
CA LEU A 201 -10.87 17.15 -5.20
C LEU A 201 -11.99 18.05 -4.65
N LYS A 202 -13.23 17.88 -5.14
CA LYS A 202 -14.40 18.62 -4.65
C LYS A 202 -14.92 18.07 -3.34
N TYR A 203 -15.04 16.75 -3.22
CA TYR A 203 -15.49 16.07 -2.02
C TYR A 203 -14.98 14.63 -1.97
N LYS A 204 -14.09 14.32 -1.02
CA LYS A 204 -13.44 13.00 -0.89
C LYS A 204 -14.44 11.84 -0.75
N GLY A 205 -15.56 12.07 -0.05
CA GLY A 205 -16.60 11.04 0.13
C GLY A 205 -17.36 10.63 -1.14
N THR A 206 -17.10 11.28 -2.28
CA THR A 206 -17.73 10.93 -3.56
C THR A 206 -17.30 9.56 -4.06
N TYR A 207 -16.01 9.21 -3.90
CA TYR A 207 -15.45 7.93 -4.37
C TYR A 207 -14.69 7.16 -3.29
N GLU A 208 -14.35 7.78 -2.16
CA GLU A 208 -13.72 7.11 -1.02
C GLU A 208 -14.76 6.85 0.08
N ILE A 209 -15.34 5.65 0.08
CA ILE A 209 -16.22 5.17 1.17
C ILE A 209 -15.45 4.83 2.45
N ILE A 210 -14.12 4.70 2.34
CA ILE A 210 -13.16 4.41 3.41
C ILE A 210 -11.96 5.34 3.16
N SER A 211 -11.51 6.07 4.18
CA SER A 211 -10.27 6.84 4.08
C SER A 211 -9.06 5.91 4.23
N PRO A 212 -7.94 6.12 3.52
CA PRO A 212 -6.67 5.46 3.82
C PRO A 212 -6.27 5.57 5.29
N ASP A 213 -6.56 6.73 5.91
CA ASP A 213 -6.30 6.95 7.32
C ASP A 213 -7.09 5.97 8.18
N ASP A 214 -8.31 5.54 7.80
CA ASP A 214 -9.10 4.59 8.59
C ASP A 214 -8.39 3.27 8.86
N ILE A 215 -7.45 2.89 8.00
CA ILE A 215 -6.70 1.64 8.09
C ILE A 215 -5.23 1.81 8.52
N GLY A 216 -4.84 3.06 8.83
CA GLY A 216 -3.46 3.42 9.17
C GLY A 216 -2.52 3.49 7.96
N LEU A 217 -3.06 3.71 6.76
CA LEU A 217 -2.25 3.90 5.57
C LEU A 217 -1.86 5.37 5.43
N THR A 218 -0.68 5.73 5.95
CA THR A 218 -0.08 7.04 5.73
C THR A 218 0.33 7.16 4.26
N ARG A 219 -0.40 7.97 3.49
CA ARG A 219 0.00 8.27 2.11
C ARG A 219 1.27 9.13 2.12
N ALA A 220 2.17 8.90 1.17
CA ALA A 220 3.25 9.86 0.88
C ALA A 220 2.67 11.17 0.31
N ASN A 221 1.53 11.10 -0.40
CA ASN A 221 0.89 12.24 -1.06
C ASN A 221 -0.62 12.26 -0.72
N GLU A 222 -1.16 13.41 -0.32
CA GLU A 222 -2.51 13.57 0.26
C GLU A 222 -3.67 13.08 -0.63
N PHE A 223 -3.49 13.04 -1.97
CA PHE A 223 -4.57 12.83 -2.94
C PHE A 223 -4.60 11.47 -3.67
N GLY A 224 -3.55 10.64 -3.59
CA GLY A 224 -3.56 9.30 -4.22
C GLY A 224 -3.81 9.28 -5.75
N ILE A 225 -3.53 10.40 -6.45
CA ILE A 225 -3.79 10.59 -7.87
C ILE A 225 -2.78 9.76 -8.68
N VAL A 226 -3.29 8.82 -9.48
CA VAL A 226 -2.51 8.07 -10.47
C VAL A 226 -2.84 8.61 -11.86
N LEU A 227 -1.82 8.99 -12.64
CA LEU A 227 -2.01 9.52 -13.97
C LEU A 227 -2.04 8.41 -15.04
N GLY A 228 -3.02 8.47 -15.92
CA GLY A 228 -3.25 7.50 -17.01
C GLY A 228 -4.11 8.08 -18.14
N LYS A 229 -4.52 7.24 -19.10
CA LYS A 229 -5.22 7.69 -20.33
C LYS A 229 -6.44 8.57 -20.08
N LEU A 230 -7.14 8.29 -18.98
CA LEU A 230 -8.40 8.90 -18.59
C LEU A 230 -8.22 10.14 -17.69
N SER A 231 -6.98 10.46 -17.29
CA SER A 231 -6.74 11.61 -16.41
C SER A 231 -7.06 12.92 -17.15
N GLY A 232 -7.81 13.78 -16.46
CA GLY A 232 -8.29 15.05 -17.00
C GLY A 232 -7.25 16.16 -16.88
N ARG A 233 -7.46 17.26 -17.60
CA ARG A 233 -6.55 18.43 -17.59
C ARG A 233 -6.21 18.91 -16.17
N HIS A 234 -7.21 18.96 -15.29
CA HIS A 234 -7.04 19.45 -13.93
C HIS A 234 -6.17 18.52 -13.06
N ALA A 235 -6.31 17.20 -13.20
CA ALA A 235 -5.50 16.23 -12.48
C ALA A 235 -4.04 16.26 -12.95
N VAL A 236 -3.83 16.39 -14.27
CA VAL A 236 -2.49 16.53 -14.84
C VAL A 236 -1.83 17.84 -14.41
N ARG A 237 -2.55 18.97 -14.39
CA ARG A 237 -2.05 20.23 -13.81
C ARG A 237 -1.70 20.11 -12.33
N SER A 238 -2.58 19.52 -11.54
CA SER A 238 -2.36 19.35 -10.11
C SER A 238 -1.10 18.53 -9.85
N LYS A 239 -0.89 17.47 -10.64
CA LYS A 239 0.33 16.65 -10.57
C LYS A 239 1.58 17.39 -11.04
N LEU A 240 1.49 18.24 -12.08
CA LEU A 240 2.62 19.07 -12.52
C LEU A 240 3.02 20.08 -11.45
N VAL A 241 2.05 20.74 -10.81
CA VAL A 241 2.29 21.64 -9.68
C VAL A 241 2.86 20.89 -8.47
N GLU A 242 2.35 19.68 -8.19
CA GLU A 242 2.88 18.77 -7.16
C GLU A 242 4.34 18.38 -7.42
N LEU A 243 4.70 18.10 -8.69
CA LEU A 243 6.08 17.87 -9.13
C LEU A 243 6.91 19.17 -9.20
N GLY A 244 6.30 20.32 -8.93
CA GLY A 244 6.95 21.62 -8.90
C GLY A 244 7.08 22.32 -10.26
N TYR A 245 6.39 21.87 -11.29
CA TYR A 245 6.38 22.55 -12.57
C TYR A 245 5.31 23.63 -12.59
N GLU A 246 5.73 24.88 -12.67
CA GLU A 246 4.88 25.99 -13.08
C GLU A 246 5.00 26.15 -14.59
N ILE A 247 3.87 26.01 -15.27
CA ILE A 247 3.79 26.07 -16.73
C ILE A 247 2.60 26.96 -17.11
N THR A 248 2.79 27.76 -18.14
CA THR A 248 1.76 28.64 -18.68
C THR A 248 0.65 27.84 -19.36
N ASP A 249 -0.51 28.46 -19.59
CA ASP A 249 -1.64 27.79 -20.24
C ASP A 249 -1.29 27.24 -21.63
N LYS A 250 -0.41 27.94 -22.35
CA LYS A 250 0.04 27.55 -23.68
C LYS A 250 0.95 26.32 -23.62
N GLU A 251 1.94 26.34 -22.74
CA GLU A 251 2.86 25.23 -22.47
C GLU A 251 2.12 23.98 -21.99
N PHE A 252 1.09 24.16 -21.16
CA PHE A 252 0.27 23.07 -20.68
C PHE A 252 -0.49 22.36 -21.80
N GLU A 253 -1.04 23.08 -22.78
CA GLU A 253 -1.79 22.44 -23.88
C GLU A 253 -0.86 21.60 -24.78
N ASP A 254 0.35 22.07 -25.06
CA ASP A 254 1.35 21.34 -25.85
C ASP A 254 1.89 20.12 -25.09
N PHE A 255 2.13 20.24 -23.79
CA PHE A 255 2.42 19.11 -22.90
C PHE A 255 1.27 18.10 -22.85
N PHE A 256 0.04 18.56 -22.64
CA PHE A 256 -1.13 17.69 -22.43
C PHE A 256 -1.42 16.85 -23.67
N LYS A 257 -1.17 17.38 -24.87
CA LYS A 257 -1.29 16.62 -26.13
C LYS A 257 -0.34 15.42 -26.16
N ARG A 258 0.94 15.60 -25.83
CA ARG A 258 1.94 14.52 -25.81
C ARG A 258 1.75 13.57 -24.64
N TYR A 259 1.34 14.09 -23.49
CA TYR A 259 0.87 13.27 -22.37
C TYR A 259 -0.22 12.30 -22.81
N LYS A 260 -1.21 12.76 -23.59
CA LYS A 260 -2.25 11.87 -24.15
C LYS A 260 -1.66 10.80 -25.07
N GLU A 261 -0.68 11.13 -25.90
CA GLU A 261 -0.01 10.17 -26.79
C GLU A 261 0.77 9.09 -26.01
N VAL A 262 1.45 9.45 -24.92
CA VAL A 262 2.13 8.50 -24.04
C VAL A 262 1.12 7.66 -23.24
N ALA A 263 0.08 8.30 -22.71
CA ALA A 263 -0.99 7.63 -21.98
C ALA A 263 -1.84 6.72 -22.90
N GLU A 264 -1.83 6.93 -24.22
CA GLU A 264 -2.42 6.02 -25.21
C GLU A 264 -1.65 4.69 -25.28
N LYS A 265 -0.33 4.74 -25.07
CA LYS A 265 0.61 3.62 -25.22
C LYS A 265 0.93 2.92 -23.90
N LYS A 266 0.82 3.64 -22.77
CA LYS A 266 1.06 3.12 -21.42
C LYS A 266 -0.21 3.14 -20.58
N LYS A 267 -0.46 2.05 -19.85
CA LYS A 267 -1.58 1.98 -18.88
C LYS A 267 -1.43 3.00 -17.74
N ARG A 268 -0.20 3.27 -17.30
CA ARG A 268 0.10 4.24 -16.25
C ARG A 268 1.23 5.14 -16.71
N VAL A 269 1.05 6.44 -16.55
CA VAL A 269 2.09 7.44 -16.78
C VAL A 269 2.74 7.71 -15.42
N THR A 270 4.01 7.35 -15.30
CA THR A 270 4.75 7.55 -14.04
C THR A 270 5.25 9.00 -13.93
N ASP A 271 5.74 9.38 -12.75
CA ASP A 271 6.35 10.69 -12.56
C ASP A 271 7.54 10.88 -13.52
N GLU A 272 8.30 9.82 -13.80
CA GLU A 272 9.42 9.82 -14.75
C GLU A 272 8.95 10.05 -16.21
N ASP A 273 7.78 9.51 -16.59
CA ASP A 273 7.20 9.74 -17.92
C ASP A 273 6.77 11.20 -18.09
N ILE A 274 6.22 11.81 -17.04
CA ILE A 274 5.84 13.23 -17.02
C ILE A 274 7.09 14.11 -17.14
N GLU A 275 8.13 13.79 -16.37
CA GLU A 275 9.41 14.50 -16.42
C GLU A 275 10.05 14.39 -17.81
N ALA A 276 10.02 13.22 -18.44
CA ALA A 276 10.52 13.01 -19.80
C ALA A 276 9.76 13.87 -20.82
N LEU A 277 8.44 13.90 -20.74
CA LEU A 277 7.59 14.72 -21.61
C LEU A 277 7.83 16.23 -21.45
N LEU A 278 8.16 16.69 -20.24
CA LEU A 278 8.54 18.08 -19.97
C LEU A 278 9.94 18.40 -20.49
N SER A 279 10.85 17.42 -20.46
CA SER A 279 12.22 17.57 -20.94
C SER A 279 12.34 17.75 -22.46
N ASP A 280 11.34 17.27 -23.21
CA ASP A 280 11.29 17.36 -24.68
C ASP A 280 10.90 18.74 -25.24
N GLU A 281 10.35 19.67 -24.44
CA GLU A 281 10.03 21.03 -24.95
C GLU A 281 10.41 22.19 -24.02
N ILE A 282 10.37 22.05 -22.69
CA ILE A 282 10.23 23.23 -21.82
C ILE A 282 11.38 23.34 -20.80
N PHE A 283 11.89 22.21 -20.34
CA PHE A 283 13.04 22.17 -19.44
C PHE A 283 13.98 21.05 -19.87
N GLN A 284 14.88 21.32 -20.81
CA GLN A 284 16.19 20.67 -20.73
C GLN A 284 16.74 21.11 -19.37
N PRO A 285 16.83 20.24 -18.34
CA PRO A 285 17.45 20.66 -17.09
C PRO A 285 18.84 21.11 -17.50
N LYS A 286 19.22 22.36 -17.22
CA LYS A 286 20.63 22.72 -17.32
C LYS A 286 21.36 21.72 -16.43
N VAL A 287 22.13 20.83 -17.05
CA VAL A 287 22.94 19.87 -16.33
C VAL A 287 24.08 20.69 -15.74
N PHE A 288 23.89 21.15 -14.50
CA PHE A 288 24.91 21.91 -13.79
C PHE A 288 26.04 20.99 -13.37
N TRP A 289 25.70 19.77 -12.95
CA TRP A 289 26.66 18.77 -12.50
C TRP A 289 26.44 17.45 -13.21
N SER A 290 27.51 16.86 -13.73
CA SER A 290 27.49 15.51 -14.30
C SER A 290 28.50 14.60 -13.62
N LEU A 291 28.17 13.31 -13.50
CA LEU A 291 29.06 12.31 -12.91
C LEU A 291 30.13 11.92 -13.92
N ALA A 292 31.40 12.20 -13.62
CA ALA A 292 32.52 11.69 -14.40
C ALA A 292 32.98 10.33 -13.89
N ASP A 293 33.12 10.18 -12.57
CA ASP A 293 33.58 8.93 -11.97
C ASP A 293 33.11 8.76 -10.52
N VAL A 294 32.97 7.51 -10.09
CA VAL A 294 32.73 7.15 -8.70
C VAL A 294 33.46 5.87 -8.36
N GLN A 295 34.19 5.91 -7.26
CA GLN A 295 34.84 4.74 -6.69
C GLN A 295 34.39 4.59 -5.24
N ALA A 296 33.85 3.43 -4.89
CA ALA A 296 33.46 3.12 -3.52
C ALA A 296 34.22 1.91 -2.98
N THR A 297 34.56 1.95 -1.70
CA THR A 297 35.10 0.82 -0.94
C THR A 297 34.20 0.61 0.27
N CYS A 298 33.65 -0.60 0.44
CA CYS A 298 32.74 -0.91 1.53
C CYS A 298 33.04 -2.28 2.16
N GLY A 299 32.59 -2.47 3.40
CA GLY A 299 32.73 -3.71 4.16
C GLY A 299 31.97 -3.66 5.47
N THR A 300 31.98 -4.75 6.23
CA THR A 300 31.22 -4.89 7.49
C THR A 300 31.78 -4.10 8.67
N LEU A 301 32.94 -3.46 8.51
CA LEU A 301 33.63 -2.68 9.55
C LEU A 301 33.11 -1.24 9.72
N GLY A 302 32.04 -0.85 9.00
CA GLY A 302 31.37 0.45 9.20
C GLY A 302 32.12 1.67 8.66
N LEU A 303 33.19 1.48 7.89
CA LEU A 303 34.01 2.54 7.29
C LEU A 303 33.88 2.50 5.76
N SER A 304 32.66 2.67 5.23
CA SER A 304 32.50 2.74 3.78
C SER A 304 32.99 4.10 3.29
N THR A 305 33.85 4.11 2.28
CA THR A 305 34.41 5.33 1.69
C THR A 305 34.00 5.42 0.23
N ALA A 306 33.80 6.64 -0.25
CA ALA A 306 33.57 6.88 -1.68
C ALA A 306 34.29 8.15 -2.13
N THR A 307 34.95 8.05 -3.28
CA THR A 307 35.54 9.16 -4.02
C THR A 307 34.63 9.43 -5.22
N VAL A 308 34.13 10.65 -5.34
CA VAL A 308 33.27 11.08 -6.43
C VAL A 308 33.95 12.19 -7.22
N LYS A 309 33.92 12.08 -8.55
CA LYS A 309 34.35 13.12 -9.48
C LYS A 309 33.15 13.63 -10.26
N LEU A 310 32.89 14.94 -10.15
CA LEU A 310 31.84 15.64 -10.89
C LEU A 310 32.45 16.64 -11.88
N ILE A 311 31.79 16.86 -13.00
CA ILE A 311 32.07 17.97 -13.91
C ILE A 311 31.06 19.07 -13.62
N GLY A 312 31.55 20.26 -13.30
CA GLY A 312 30.75 21.44 -12.97
C GLY A 312 30.22 22.21 -14.19
N PRO A 313 29.43 23.27 -13.96
CA PRO A 313 28.82 24.05 -15.03
C PRO A 313 29.83 24.90 -15.81
N ASP A 314 31.00 25.13 -15.23
CA ASP A 314 32.20 25.74 -15.82
C ASP A 314 33.03 24.74 -16.66
N GLY A 315 32.67 23.45 -16.64
CA GLY A 315 33.42 22.38 -17.28
C GLY A 315 34.62 21.90 -16.45
N GLU A 316 34.82 22.40 -15.23
CA GLU A 316 35.91 21.97 -14.36
C GLU A 316 35.57 20.67 -13.62
N GLU A 317 36.58 19.81 -13.46
CA GLU A 317 36.46 18.59 -12.65
C GLU A 317 36.64 18.91 -11.17
N LYS A 318 35.69 18.48 -10.34
CA LYS A 318 35.78 18.54 -8.88
C LYS A 318 35.74 17.14 -8.29
N ILE A 319 36.61 16.90 -7.33
CA ILE A 319 36.77 15.60 -6.68
C ILE A 319 36.61 15.78 -5.18
N ALA A 320 35.82 14.93 -4.56
CA ALA A 320 35.72 14.82 -3.11
C ALA A 320 35.69 13.36 -2.68
N CYS A 321 36.06 13.13 -1.42
CA CYS A 321 36.00 11.82 -0.80
C CYS A 321 35.38 11.96 0.58
N ALA A 322 34.46 11.05 0.91
CA ALA A 322 33.77 11.05 2.19
C ALA A 322 33.62 9.64 2.75
N VAL A 323 33.31 9.58 4.05
CA VAL A 323 33.02 8.35 4.79
C VAL A 323 31.54 8.33 5.16
N GLY A 324 30.91 7.16 4.96
CA GLY A 324 29.50 6.94 5.24
C GLY A 324 29.24 5.61 5.93
N THR A 325 28.01 5.45 6.39
CA THR A 325 27.51 4.19 6.97
C THR A 325 27.41 3.08 5.93
N GLY A 326 27.32 3.45 4.64
CA GLY A 326 27.39 2.56 3.49
C GLY A 326 27.97 3.28 2.27
N PRO A 327 28.22 2.57 1.15
CA PRO A 327 28.85 3.14 -0.03
C PRO A 327 28.00 4.24 -0.69
N VAL A 328 26.67 4.13 -0.64
CA VAL A 328 25.75 5.16 -1.16
C VAL A 328 25.79 6.42 -0.28
N ASP A 329 25.73 6.28 1.05
CA ASP A 329 25.83 7.40 1.99
C ASP A 329 27.18 8.12 1.85
N ALA A 330 28.28 7.37 1.73
CA ALA A 330 29.61 7.94 1.49
C ALA A 330 29.66 8.71 0.17
N ALA A 331 29.07 8.18 -0.90
CA ALA A 331 29.04 8.85 -2.20
C ALA A 331 28.17 10.12 -2.16
N TYR A 332 27.03 10.10 -1.46
CA TYR A 332 26.17 11.28 -1.32
C TYR A 332 26.86 12.40 -0.55
N LYS A 333 27.53 12.07 0.56
CA LYS A 333 28.34 13.05 1.30
C LYS A 333 29.45 13.67 0.44
N ALA A 334 30.13 12.86 -0.37
CA ALA A 334 31.14 13.38 -1.30
C ALA A 334 30.52 14.30 -2.37
N VAL A 335 29.31 13.99 -2.86
CA VAL A 335 28.56 14.86 -3.76
C VAL A 335 28.15 16.17 -3.06
N ASP A 336 27.65 16.09 -1.83
CA ASP A 336 27.26 17.25 -1.03
C ASP A 336 28.46 18.17 -0.74
N ASP A 337 29.64 17.58 -0.48
CA ASP A 337 30.89 18.32 -0.30
C ASP A 337 31.31 19.09 -1.57
N ILE A 338 30.99 18.59 -2.76
CA ILE A 338 31.27 19.29 -4.03
C ILE A 338 30.22 20.37 -4.32
N ILE A 339 28.94 20.03 -4.18
CA ILE A 339 27.82 20.86 -4.63
C ILE A 339 27.47 21.95 -3.61
N GLN A 340 27.70 21.72 -2.31
CA GLN A 340 27.51 22.68 -1.22
C GLN A 340 26.10 23.27 -1.17
N ILE A 341 25.07 22.45 -1.44
CA ILE A 341 23.66 22.84 -1.28
C ILE A 341 23.06 22.03 -0.12
N PRO A 342 22.48 22.67 0.91
CA PRO A 342 21.81 21.96 1.99
C PRO A 342 20.63 21.15 1.49
N THR A 343 20.71 19.82 1.64
CA THR A 343 19.71 18.87 1.19
C THR A 343 19.35 17.87 2.26
N VAL A 344 18.08 17.44 2.24
CA VAL A 344 17.58 16.33 3.06
C VAL A 344 17.02 15.27 2.13
N LEU A 345 17.60 14.06 2.20
CA LEU A 345 17.08 12.88 1.52
C LEU A 345 15.78 12.43 2.20
N ARG A 346 14.67 12.41 1.45
CA ARG A 346 13.33 12.01 1.95
C ARG A 346 12.97 10.59 1.56
N GLU A 347 13.28 10.22 0.33
CA GLU A 347 12.97 8.90 -0.21
C GLU A 347 14.19 8.35 -0.94
N TYR A 348 14.46 7.07 -0.70
CA TYR A 348 15.40 6.28 -1.45
C TYR A 348 14.73 4.93 -1.76
N SER A 349 14.63 4.59 -3.04
CA SER A 349 14.07 3.34 -3.51
C SER A 349 14.95 2.78 -4.62
N MET A 350 15.22 1.47 -4.58
CA MET A 350 15.98 0.77 -5.60
C MET A 350 15.24 -0.50 -6.03
N THR A 351 15.13 -0.70 -7.34
CA THR A 351 14.49 -1.87 -7.95
C THR A 351 15.37 -2.45 -9.05
N SER A 352 15.46 -3.78 -9.15
CA SER A 352 16.06 -4.46 -10.30
C SER A 352 15.10 -4.44 -11.48
N VAL A 353 15.59 -4.05 -12.67
CA VAL A 353 14.78 -4.02 -13.90
C VAL A 353 14.76 -5.39 -14.60
N THR A 354 15.84 -6.15 -14.47
CA THR A 354 16.03 -7.44 -15.13
C THR A 354 16.43 -8.51 -14.12
N GLU A 355 16.18 -9.78 -14.44
CA GLU A 355 16.59 -10.92 -13.64
C GLU A 355 18.05 -11.32 -13.96
N GLY A 356 18.74 -11.93 -13.00
CA GLY A 356 20.11 -12.43 -13.16
C GLY A 356 21.18 -11.56 -12.49
N ILE A 357 22.43 -12.02 -12.55
CA ILE A 357 23.59 -11.34 -11.92
C ILE A 357 23.94 -10.01 -12.60
N ASP A 358 23.53 -9.83 -13.85
CA ASP A 358 23.75 -8.63 -14.66
C ASP A 358 22.53 -7.68 -14.61
N ALA A 359 21.74 -7.76 -13.53
CA ALA A 359 20.54 -6.96 -13.37
C ALA A 359 20.87 -5.46 -13.35
N ILE A 360 20.17 -4.67 -14.16
CA ILE A 360 20.28 -3.21 -14.10
C ILE A 360 19.53 -2.72 -12.85
N ALA A 361 20.24 -2.02 -11.97
CA ALA A 361 19.66 -1.35 -10.83
C ALA A 361 19.08 0.01 -11.26
N THR A 362 17.79 0.21 -11.03
CA THR A 362 17.15 1.53 -11.13
C THR A 362 16.93 2.09 -9.75
N THR A 363 17.45 3.30 -9.52
CA THR A 363 17.33 4.00 -8.24
C THR A 363 16.46 5.24 -8.43
N ARG A 364 15.55 5.47 -7.50
CA ARG A 364 14.73 6.68 -7.36
C ARG A 364 15.05 7.36 -6.04
N VAL A 365 15.27 8.66 -6.11
CA VAL A 365 15.64 9.50 -4.97
C VAL A 365 14.72 10.71 -4.92
N VAL A 366 14.28 11.09 -3.73
CA VAL A 366 13.55 12.35 -3.50
C VAL A 366 14.29 13.16 -2.44
N VAL A 367 14.63 14.41 -2.75
CA VAL A 367 15.32 15.35 -1.87
C VAL A 367 14.47 16.57 -1.61
N THR A 368 14.64 17.21 -0.46
CA THR A 368 14.07 18.53 -0.15
C THR A 368 15.20 19.48 0.21
N GLY A 369 15.16 20.71 -0.30
CA GLY A 369 16.09 21.77 0.08
C GLY A 369 15.53 22.65 1.19
N ASP A 370 16.41 23.31 1.94
CA ASP A 370 16.05 24.34 2.94
C ASP A 370 15.83 25.71 2.26
N VAL A 371 15.21 25.69 1.07
CA VAL A 371 15.03 26.86 0.21
C VAL A 371 13.63 27.38 0.42
N SER A 372 13.50 28.36 1.32
CA SER A 372 12.39 29.29 1.54
C SER A 372 10.95 28.81 1.26
N ASP A 373 10.13 28.80 2.32
CA ASP A 373 8.65 28.80 2.34
C ASP A 373 7.96 29.03 0.99
N SER A 374 7.79 27.96 0.22
CA SER A 374 6.90 27.98 -0.94
C SER A 374 5.47 27.92 -0.41
N LYS A 375 4.68 28.98 -0.66
CA LYS A 375 3.28 29.02 -0.21
C LYS A 375 2.39 28.34 -1.24
N HIS A 376 1.59 27.39 -0.79
CA HIS A 376 0.58 26.75 -1.61
C HIS A 376 -0.42 27.80 -2.13
N ALA A 377 -0.53 27.97 -3.45
CA ALA A 377 -1.32 29.04 -4.07
C ALA A 377 -2.82 29.01 -3.71
N LEU A 378 -3.35 27.83 -3.34
CA LEU A 378 -4.76 27.64 -2.96
C LEU A 378 -5.02 27.67 -1.44
N THR A 379 -4.02 27.40 -0.60
CA THR A 379 -4.22 27.21 0.86
C THR A 379 -3.34 28.12 1.71
N GLY A 380 -2.34 28.79 1.12
CA GLY A 380 -1.43 29.70 1.80
C GLY A 380 -0.39 29.04 2.70
N HIS A 381 -0.42 27.71 2.86
CA HIS A 381 0.52 26.97 3.71
C HIS A 381 1.91 26.89 3.10
N SER A 382 2.94 27.18 3.91
CA SER A 382 4.33 26.96 3.56
C SER A 382 4.64 25.46 3.48
N PHE A 383 5.24 25.01 2.38
CA PHE A 383 5.77 23.66 2.25
C PHE A 383 7.21 23.70 1.69
N SER A 384 8.03 22.74 2.11
CA SER A 384 9.36 22.52 1.53
C SER A 384 9.19 21.70 0.25
N ARG A 385 9.63 22.27 -0.87
CA ARG A 385 9.49 21.62 -2.18
C ARG A 385 10.40 20.39 -2.26
N ALA A 386 9.83 19.28 -2.74
CA ALA A 386 10.56 18.06 -3.02
C ALA A 386 11.02 18.00 -4.49
N PHE A 387 12.17 17.39 -4.74
CA PHE A 387 12.77 17.18 -6.05
C PHE A 387 13.11 15.71 -6.20
N SER A 388 12.57 15.07 -7.24
CA SER A 388 12.84 13.68 -7.58
C SER A 388 13.99 13.55 -8.56
N GLY A 389 14.72 12.45 -8.49
CA GLY A 389 15.72 12.08 -9.48
C GLY A 389 15.78 10.56 -9.65
N SER A 390 16.09 10.12 -10.85
CA SER A 390 16.21 8.71 -11.20
C SER A 390 17.56 8.43 -11.86
N GLY A 391 18.05 7.21 -11.66
CA GLY A 391 19.32 6.75 -12.18
C GLY A 391 19.25 5.26 -12.50
N ALA A 392 19.97 4.86 -13.55
CA ALA A 392 20.10 3.47 -13.94
C ALA A 392 21.57 3.14 -14.23
N ALA A 393 22.05 2.02 -13.67
CA ALA A 393 23.37 1.46 -13.91
C ALA A 393 23.41 -0.01 -13.46
N LEU A 394 24.40 -0.76 -13.94
CA LEU A 394 24.71 -2.10 -13.41
C LEU A 394 25.20 -2.02 -11.96
N ASP A 395 25.97 -0.97 -11.64
CA ASP A 395 26.45 -0.72 -10.30
C ASP A 395 25.43 0.11 -9.48
N ILE A 396 25.12 -0.36 -8.28
CA ILE A 396 24.13 0.25 -7.38
C ILE A 396 24.56 1.65 -6.92
N VAL A 397 25.86 1.86 -6.65
CA VAL A 397 26.40 3.15 -6.21
C VAL A 397 26.32 4.15 -7.35
N VAL A 398 26.71 3.75 -8.57
CA VAL A 398 26.60 4.59 -9.77
C VAL A 398 25.14 4.97 -10.04
N SER A 399 24.22 4.01 -9.98
CA SER A 399 22.78 4.22 -10.15
C SER A 399 22.25 5.23 -9.13
N SER A 400 22.65 5.06 -7.87
CA SER A 400 22.25 5.92 -6.76
C SER A 400 22.80 7.36 -6.89
N VAL A 401 24.07 7.53 -7.28
CA VAL A 401 24.68 8.86 -7.48
C VAL A 401 24.04 9.59 -8.64
N ARG A 402 23.75 8.90 -9.75
CA ARG A 402 23.03 9.48 -10.90
C ARG A 402 21.65 9.97 -10.51
N ALA A 403 20.90 9.15 -9.77
CA ALA A 403 19.58 9.54 -9.27
C ALA A 403 19.65 10.78 -8.38
N TYR A 404 20.64 10.84 -7.49
CA TYR A 404 20.84 11.98 -6.60
C TYR A 404 21.23 13.26 -7.36
N LEU A 405 22.18 13.19 -8.29
CA LEU A 405 22.57 14.32 -9.14
C LEU A 405 21.41 14.83 -10.00
N SER A 406 20.55 13.94 -10.50
CA SER A 406 19.34 14.31 -11.23
C SER A 406 18.41 15.16 -10.35
N ALA A 407 18.19 14.74 -9.10
CA ALA A 407 17.38 15.50 -8.13
C ALA A 407 18.04 16.86 -7.78
N LEU A 408 19.35 16.87 -7.54
CA LEU A 408 20.11 18.09 -7.20
C LEU A 408 20.18 19.09 -8.35
N ASN A 409 20.29 18.63 -9.60
CA ASN A 409 20.29 19.51 -10.77
C ASN A 409 18.92 20.20 -10.93
N LYS A 410 17.82 19.48 -10.72
CA LYS A 410 16.46 20.07 -10.73
C LYS A 410 16.30 21.10 -9.62
N MET A 411 16.78 20.78 -8.41
CA MET A 411 16.77 21.72 -7.29
C MET A 411 17.64 22.96 -7.57
N SER A 412 18.84 22.78 -8.13
CA SER A 412 19.76 23.87 -8.48
C SER A 412 19.17 24.78 -9.56
N SER A 413 18.51 24.20 -10.57
CA SER A 413 17.79 24.94 -11.60
C SER A 413 16.68 25.81 -11.00
N PHE A 414 15.96 25.29 -10.01
CA PHE A 414 14.90 26.02 -9.31
C PHE A 414 15.46 27.17 -8.45
N VAL A 415 16.51 26.91 -7.66
CA VAL A 415 17.20 27.94 -6.87
C VAL A 415 17.75 29.05 -7.78
N GLY A 416 18.35 28.68 -8.92
CA GLY A 416 18.85 29.63 -9.91
C GLY A 416 17.74 30.48 -10.54
N ALA A 417 16.57 29.88 -10.83
CA ALA A 417 15.41 30.59 -11.35
C ALA A 417 14.82 31.58 -10.32
N ILE A 418 14.83 31.22 -9.03
CA ILE A 418 14.41 32.14 -7.94
C ILE A 418 15.37 33.34 -7.87
N LYS A 419 16.69 33.12 -7.85
CA LYS A 419 17.66 34.23 -7.79
C LYS A 419 17.54 35.17 -8.99
N ALA A 420 17.40 34.62 -10.20
CA ALA A 420 17.23 35.41 -11.42
C ALA A 420 15.94 36.24 -11.41
N SER A 421 14.82 35.70 -10.89
CA SER A 421 13.55 36.45 -10.80
C SER A 421 13.58 37.54 -9.72
N SER A 422 14.30 37.33 -8.60
CA SER A 422 14.52 38.38 -7.59
C SER A 422 15.41 39.52 -8.10
N GLU A 423 16.49 39.21 -8.83
CA GLU A 423 17.41 40.23 -9.39
C GLU A 423 16.76 41.08 -10.48
N VAL A 424 15.90 40.48 -11.32
CA VAL A 424 15.11 41.22 -12.31
C VAL A 424 14.15 42.20 -11.62
N SER A 425 13.52 41.80 -10.49
CA SER A 425 12.61 42.65 -9.73
C SER A 425 13.32 43.83 -9.03
N GLU A 426 14.57 43.66 -8.60
CA GLU A 426 15.38 44.74 -8.02
C GLU A 426 15.90 45.71 -9.09
N SER A 427 16.35 45.21 -10.25
CA SER A 427 16.81 46.06 -11.35
C SER A 427 15.71 46.97 -11.92
N GLN A 428 14.45 46.52 -11.91
CA GLN A 428 13.28 47.33 -12.31
C GLN A 428 12.89 48.38 -11.25
N ARG A 429 13.21 48.16 -9.97
CA ARG A 429 13.04 49.20 -8.93
C ARG A 429 14.08 50.29 -9.00
N VAL A 430 15.32 49.99 -9.41
CA VAL A 430 16.38 51.00 -9.50
C VAL A 430 16.20 51.93 -10.72
N GLN A 431 15.53 51.47 -11.79
CA GLN A 431 15.24 52.29 -12.98
C GLN A 431 14.02 53.22 -12.84
N THR A 432 13.32 53.24 -11.71
CA THR A 432 12.14 54.11 -11.47
C THR A 432 12.42 55.27 -10.51
N THR A 433 13.69 55.50 -10.16
CA THR A 433 14.14 56.68 -9.40
C THR A 433 15.25 57.42 -10.14
N GLU A 434 14.90 58.09 -11.24
CA GLU A 434 15.51 59.35 -11.72
C GLU A 434 14.43 60.26 -12.29
#